data_AF-A0A9X4LDU7-F1
#
_entry.id   AF-A0A9X4LDU7-F1
#
_cell.length_a   1.000
_cell.length_b   1.000
_cell.length_c   1.000
_cell.angle_alpha   90.00
_cell.angle_beta   90.00
_cell.angle_gamma   90.00
#
_symmetry.space_group_name_H-M   'P 1'
#
loop_
_entity.id
_entity.type
_entity.pdbx_description
1 polymer ?
#
loop_
_entity_poly.entity_id
_entity_poly.type
_entity_poly.pdbx_seq_one_letter_code
_entity_poly.pdbx_strand_id
1 'polypeptide(L)'
;MRYALPLSASLLLLAAAQAASAQAAPLIAPTKPVAGVSQEEWSKRWWRWALSFDDDDSPVTDPDGSRCAAGQSGPVWFLAGSYGTARTIRSCHVPAGRTLFFPLVNALAMEPDDADESCASLKRRAARQTPASSALVLEVNGRRFHGLDAHRQATRRCFHVVDGDDTLAAGNGFYVALGPLRRGRYTLNFGGILPEQSQAVTYTLDVD
;
A
#
# COMPACT_ATOMS: atom_id res chain seq x y z
N MET A 1 14.13 61.43 -51.65
CA MET A 1 13.99 61.33 -50.18
C MET A 1 13.13 60.13 -49.85
N ARG A 2 13.72 59.09 -49.25
CA ARG A 2 13.05 57.86 -48.81
C ARG A 2 13.11 57.85 -47.28
N TYR A 3 11.97 57.82 -46.59
CA TYR A 3 11.90 57.56 -45.15
C TYR A 3 11.39 56.14 -44.97
N ALA A 4 12.21 55.27 -44.37
CA ALA A 4 11.85 53.92 -43.96
C ALA A 4 11.53 53.94 -42.46
N LEU A 5 10.32 53.49 -42.09
CA LEU A 5 9.95 53.21 -40.69
C LEU A 5 10.50 51.85 -40.25
N PRO A 6 11.03 51.70 -39.02
CA PRO A 6 11.38 50.39 -38.49
C PRO A 6 10.15 49.74 -37.82
N LEU A 7 9.80 48.53 -38.24
CA LEU A 7 8.91 47.64 -37.49
C LEU A 7 9.64 47.12 -36.25
N SER A 8 9.17 47.49 -35.06
CA SER A 8 9.60 46.86 -33.81
C SER A 8 8.78 45.59 -33.58
N ALA A 9 9.42 44.42 -33.75
CA ALA A 9 8.83 43.13 -33.39
C ALA A 9 9.04 42.90 -31.89
N SER A 10 7.96 42.97 -31.11
CA SER A 10 7.96 42.59 -29.69
C SER A 10 7.94 41.05 -29.58
N LEU A 11 9.04 40.45 -29.11
CA LEU A 11 9.08 39.03 -28.75
C LEU A 11 8.32 38.81 -27.45
N LEU A 12 7.16 38.16 -27.52
CA LEU A 12 6.48 37.56 -26.38
C LEU A 12 7.26 36.32 -25.94
N LEU A 13 7.95 36.41 -24.80
CA LEU A 13 8.55 35.27 -24.10
C LEU A 13 7.41 34.40 -23.53
N LEU A 14 7.07 33.31 -24.24
CA LEU A 14 6.25 32.23 -23.66
C LEU A 14 7.07 31.55 -22.55
N ALA A 15 6.74 31.85 -21.30
CA ALA A 15 7.17 31.04 -20.16
C ALA A 15 6.52 29.66 -20.26
N ALA A 16 7.25 28.67 -20.76
CA ALA A 16 6.84 27.28 -20.70
C ALA A 16 6.83 26.85 -19.23
N ALA A 17 5.64 26.75 -18.63
CA ALA A 17 5.47 26.02 -17.38
C ALA A 17 5.86 24.56 -17.63
N GLN A 18 7.06 24.17 -17.21
CA GLN A 18 7.43 22.76 -17.19
C GLN A 18 6.49 22.07 -16.23
N ALA A 19 5.55 21.28 -16.76
CA ALA A 19 4.76 20.38 -15.94
C ALA A 19 5.75 19.49 -15.18
N ALA A 20 5.80 19.67 -13.85
CA ALA A 20 6.58 18.81 -12.98
C ALA A 20 6.19 17.37 -13.31
N SER A 21 7.16 16.58 -13.77
CA SER A 21 6.93 15.18 -14.09
C SER A 21 6.39 14.54 -12.81
N ALA A 22 5.13 14.12 -12.81
CA ALA A 22 4.53 13.52 -11.62
C ALA A 22 5.45 12.39 -11.15
N GLN A 23 6.01 12.53 -9.95
CA GLN A 23 6.99 11.60 -9.42
C GLN A 23 6.32 10.22 -9.36
N ALA A 24 6.67 9.34 -10.29
CA ALA A 24 6.03 8.04 -10.41
C ALA A 24 6.73 7.06 -9.48
N ALA A 25 6.05 6.61 -8.43
CA ALA A 25 6.48 5.43 -7.69
C ALA A 25 6.29 4.19 -8.60
N PRO A 26 7.35 3.41 -8.89
CA PRO A 26 7.21 2.21 -9.71
C PRO A 26 6.43 1.14 -8.93
N LEU A 27 5.43 0.54 -9.57
CA LEU A 27 4.74 -0.64 -9.05
C LEU A 27 5.57 -1.88 -9.38
N ILE A 28 6.03 -2.57 -8.34
CA ILE A 28 6.85 -3.77 -8.47
C ILE A 28 5.93 -4.95 -8.80
N ALA A 29 6.24 -5.64 -9.90
CA ALA A 29 5.47 -6.81 -10.33
C ALA A 29 5.34 -7.85 -9.20
N PRO A 30 4.20 -8.52 -9.06
CA PRO A 30 3.85 -9.29 -7.85
C PRO A 30 4.70 -10.54 -7.60
N THR A 31 5.38 -11.03 -8.64
CA THR A 31 6.33 -12.16 -8.55
C THR A 31 7.77 -11.72 -8.30
N LYS A 32 8.06 -10.42 -8.40
CA LYS A 32 9.41 -9.89 -8.16
C LYS A 32 9.64 -9.71 -6.65
N PRO A 33 10.81 -10.14 -6.14
CA PRO A 33 11.15 -9.95 -4.74
C PRO A 33 11.32 -8.46 -4.43
N VAL A 34 11.00 -8.08 -3.19
CA VAL A 34 11.22 -6.76 -2.63
C VAL A 34 12.29 -6.90 -1.55
N ALA A 35 13.38 -6.16 -1.68
CA ALA A 35 14.54 -6.28 -0.79
C ALA A 35 15.01 -7.75 -0.57
N GLY A 36 15.04 -8.54 -1.66
CA GLY A 36 15.46 -9.94 -1.64
C GLY A 36 14.44 -10.95 -1.11
N VAL A 37 13.25 -10.50 -0.69
CA VAL A 37 12.21 -11.33 -0.07
C VAL A 37 10.94 -11.36 -0.94
N SER A 38 10.23 -12.49 -0.99
CA SER A 38 8.98 -12.60 -1.75
C SER A 38 7.90 -11.66 -1.20
N GLN A 39 7.02 -11.16 -2.07
CA GLN A 39 5.89 -10.34 -1.62
C GLN A 39 4.90 -11.13 -0.74
N GLU A 40 4.79 -12.45 -0.92
CA GLU A 40 4.04 -13.33 -0.02
C GLU A 40 4.65 -13.42 1.38
N GLU A 41 5.96 -13.28 1.53
CA GLU A 41 6.57 -13.20 2.86
C GLU A 41 6.42 -11.81 3.47
N TRP A 42 6.45 -10.76 2.63
CA TRP A 42 6.10 -9.41 3.09
C TRP A 42 4.65 -9.28 3.54
N SER A 43 3.71 -10.04 2.97
CA SER A 43 2.32 -10.03 3.47
C SER A 43 2.20 -10.64 4.86
N LYS A 44 3.00 -11.66 5.20
CA LYS A 44 3.10 -12.17 6.58
C LYS A 44 3.69 -11.13 7.52
N ARG A 45 4.79 -10.49 7.12
CA ARG A 45 5.43 -9.45 7.92
C ARG A 45 4.52 -8.24 8.14
N TRP A 46 3.73 -7.88 7.15
CA TRP A 46 2.70 -6.85 7.29
C TRP A 46 1.67 -7.24 8.35
N TRP A 47 1.19 -8.50 8.37
CA TRP A 47 0.27 -8.97 9.40
C TRP A 47 0.89 -8.95 10.80
N ARG A 48 2.16 -9.39 10.95
CA ARG A 48 2.87 -9.32 12.23
C ARG A 48 2.98 -7.88 12.73
N TRP A 49 3.33 -6.95 11.84
CA TRP A 49 3.39 -5.52 12.17
C TRP A 49 1.99 -4.98 12.52
N ALA A 50 0.97 -5.26 11.71
CA ALA A 50 -0.38 -4.75 11.91
C ALA A 50 -1.00 -5.19 13.25
N LEU A 51 -0.61 -6.37 13.76
CA LEU A 51 -1.13 -6.98 14.98
C LEU A 51 -0.14 -6.92 16.17
N SER A 52 0.97 -6.19 16.05
CA SER A 52 1.95 -6.03 17.13
C SER A 52 1.67 -4.86 18.08
N PHE A 53 0.53 -4.19 17.93
CA PHE A 53 0.18 -2.99 18.68
C PHE A 53 -1.11 -3.22 19.46
N ASP A 54 -1.21 -2.59 20.63
CA ASP A 54 -2.49 -2.40 21.30
C ASP A 54 -3.39 -1.54 20.41
N ASP A 55 -4.71 -1.76 20.49
CA ASP A 55 -5.69 -1.12 19.60
C ASP A 55 -5.57 0.42 19.61
N ASP A 56 -5.35 1.00 20.78
CA ASP A 56 -5.23 2.44 20.97
C ASP A 56 -3.93 3.03 20.40
N ASP A 57 -2.94 2.22 20.03
CA ASP A 57 -1.65 2.65 19.45
C ASP A 57 -1.43 2.14 18.02
N SER A 58 -2.36 1.33 17.50
CA SER A 58 -2.20 0.70 16.18
C SER A 58 -2.21 1.71 15.02
N PRO A 59 -1.26 1.63 14.07
CA PRO A 59 -1.33 2.37 12.81
C PRO A 59 -2.56 2.00 11.95
N VAL A 60 -3.21 0.87 12.23
CA VAL A 60 -4.40 0.42 11.49
C VAL A 60 -5.66 1.14 11.96
N THR A 61 -5.79 1.41 13.26
CA THR A 61 -6.89 2.18 13.87
C THR A 61 -6.63 3.68 13.86
N ASP A 62 -5.39 4.11 13.59
CA ASP A 62 -4.99 5.51 13.48
C ASP A 62 -5.88 6.30 12.48
N PRO A 63 -6.61 7.32 12.92
CA PRO A 63 -7.53 8.06 12.05
C PRO A 63 -6.81 9.03 11.09
N ASP A 64 -5.60 9.49 11.42
CA ASP A 64 -4.96 10.62 10.74
C ASP A 64 -3.54 10.35 10.20
N GLY A 65 -2.95 9.20 10.53
CA GLY A 65 -1.65 8.78 10.02
C GLY A 65 -0.46 9.20 10.89
N SER A 66 -0.70 9.89 12.00
CA SER A 66 0.34 10.31 12.97
C SER A 66 1.19 9.16 13.50
N ARG A 67 0.70 7.92 13.43
CA ARG A 67 1.37 6.70 13.90
C ARG A 67 2.00 5.86 12.81
N CYS A 68 2.01 6.33 11.55
CA CYS A 68 2.48 5.53 10.42
C CYS A 68 3.97 5.09 10.51
N ALA A 69 4.76 5.72 11.39
CA ALA A 69 6.16 5.40 11.65
C ALA A 69 6.36 4.34 12.75
N ALA A 70 5.30 3.98 13.48
CA ALA A 70 5.38 3.03 14.58
C ALA A 70 5.82 1.64 14.09
N GLY A 71 6.80 1.04 14.79
CA GLY A 71 7.32 -0.30 14.49
C GLY A 71 8.02 -0.47 13.12
N GLN A 72 8.29 0.62 12.40
CA GLN A 72 8.88 0.55 11.06
C GLN A 72 10.40 0.37 11.12
N SER A 73 10.94 -0.48 10.25
CA SER A 73 12.39 -0.68 10.12
C SER A 73 12.78 -1.29 8.77
N GLY A 74 14.05 -1.14 8.39
CA GLY A 74 14.57 -1.78 7.18
C GLY A 74 14.03 -1.20 5.86
N PRO A 75 14.35 -1.82 4.72
CA PRO A 75 14.16 -1.20 3.40
C PRO A 75 12.69 -1.10 2.95
N VAL A 76 11.76 -1.70 3.69
CA VAL A 76 10.33 -1.71 3.39
C VAL A 76 9.58 -0.91 4.45
N TRP A 77 8.62 -0.10 4.03
CA TRP A 77 7.76 0.70 4.88
C TRP A 77 6.32 0.23 4.73
N PHE A 78 5.68 -0.20 5.81
CA PHE A 78 4.29 -0.65 5.72
C PHE A 78 3.33 0.53 5.73
N LEU A 79 2.30 0.50 4.87
CA LEU A 79 1.13 1.36 5.08
C LEU A 79 -0.01 0.51 5.62
N ALA A 80 -0.72 1.04 6.61
CA ALA A 80 -1.94 0.44 7.08
C ALA A 80 -3.08 0.67 6.08
N GLY A 81 -3.91 -0.36 5.90
CA GLY A 81 -5.25 -0.22 5.34
C GLY A 81 -6.20 0.42 6.35
N SER A 82 -7.51 0.26 6.15
CA SER A 82 -8.52 0.68 7.13
C SER A 82 -9.55 -0.42 7.39
N TYR A 83 -10.25 -0.31 8.51
CA TYR A 83 -11.45 -1.09 8.80
C TYR A 83 -12.70 -0.28 8.46
N GLY A 84 -13.73 -0.96 7.97
CA GLY A 84 -15.05 -0.37 7.70
C GLY A 84 -15.17 0.33 6.35
N THR A 85 -16.34 0.93 6.13
CA THR A 85 -16.76 1.46 4.82
C THR A 85 -16.44 2.94 4.63
N ALA A 86 -16.10 3.65 5.71
CA ALA A 86 -15.74 5.06 5.66
C ALA A 86 -14.34 5.24 5.07
N ARG A 87 -14.16 6.30 4.28
CA ARG A 87 -12.85 6.65 3.75
C ARG A 87 -11.97 7.19 4.87
N THR A 88 -10.78 6.61 5.06
CA THR A 88 -9.77 7.12 6.00
C THR A 88 -8.77 8.00 5.27
N ILE A 89 -8.44 9.16 5.83
CA ILE A 89 -7.50 10.12 5.24
C ILE A 89 -6.32 10.28 6.19
N ARG A 90 -5.12 9.94 5.74
CA ARG A 90 -3.91 9.92 6.56
C ARG A 90 -2.80 10.78 5.95
N SER A 91 -2.01 11.38 6.81
CA SER A 91 -0.74 12.03 6.44
C SER A 91 0.40 11.30 7.13
N CYS A 92 1.47 11.01 6.40
CA CYS A 92 2.57 10.20 6.90
C CYS A 92 3.92 10.71 6.41
N HIS A 93 4.92 10.73 7.29
CA HIS A 93 6.32 10.96 6.90
C HIS A 93 7.01 9.62 6.66
N VAL A 94 7.70 9.49 5.52
CA VAL A 94 8.35 8.26 5.10
C VAL A 94 9.79 8.58 4.66
N PRO A 95 10.82 7.95 5.21
CA PRO A 95 12.17 8.17 4.72
C PRO A 95 12.31 7.83 3.23
N ALA A 96 13.10 8.59 2.49
CA ALA A 96 13.43 8.34 1.11
C ALA A 96 14.19 7.01 0.95
N GLY A 97 14.01 6.38 -0.21
CA GLY A 97 14.63 5.09 -0.53
C GLY A 97 13.90 3.88 0.06
N ARG A 98 12.78 4.05 0.76
CA ARG A 98 11.95 2.94 1.22
C ARG A 98 11.02 2.45 0.09
N THR A 99 10.78 1.16 0.05
CA THR A 99 9.70 0.57 -0.75
C THR A 99 8.47 0.45 0.13
N LEU A 100 7.34 1.05 -0.27
CA LEU A 100 6.08 0.83 0.43
C LEU A 100 5.58 -0.60 0.19
N PHE A 101 4.99 -1.22 1.20
CA PHE A 101 4.25 -2.48 1.05
C PHE A 101 2.95 -2.42 1.84
N PHE A 102 1.81 -2.65 1.18
CA PHE A 102 0.50 -2.52 1.84
C PHE A 102 -0.60 -3.29 1.10
N PRO A 103 -1.67 -3.70 1.81
CA PRO A 103 -2.83 -4.31 1.19
C PRO A 103 -3.69 -3.27 0.48
N LEU A 104 -4.21 -3.63 -0.68
CA LEU A 104 -5.41 -2.99 -1.25
C LEU A 104 -6.66 -3.53 -0.57
N VAL A 105 -6.68 -4.84 -0.33
CA VAL A 105 -7.63 -5.55 0.52
C VAL A 105 -7.09 -6.93 0.86
N ASN A 106 -7.34 -7.41 2.08
CA ASN A 106 -6.77 -8.64 2.60
C ASN A 106 -7.63 -9.24 3.72
N ALA A 107 -7.42 -10.53 3.96
CA ALA A 107 -7.99 -11.25 5.09
C ALA A 107 -6.95 -12.16 5.73
N LEU A 108 -7.15 -12.42 7.02
CA LEU A 108 -6.39 -13.37 7.81
C LEU A 108 -7.37 -14.40 8.37
N ALA A 109 -7.04 -15.68 8.23
CA ALA A 109 -7.70 -16.74 8.96
C ALA A 109 -6.75 -17.20 10.06
N MET A 110 -7.16 -17.01 11.31
CA MET A 110 -6.46 -17.51 12.49
C MET A 110 -7.17 -18.77 12.99
N GLU A 111 -6.36 -19.68 13.51
CA GLU A 111 -6.83 -20.81 14.31
C GLU A 111 -7.67 -20.29 15.49
N PRO A 112 -8.89 -20.83 15.71
CA PRO A 112 -9.68 -20.50 16.89
C PRO A 112 -9.01 -20.99 18.17
N ASP A 113 -9.28 -20.31 19.28
CA ASP A 113 -8.91 -20.79 20.61
C ASP A 113 -9.47 -22.21 20.84
N ASP A 114 -8.67 -23.07 21.47
CA ASP A 114 -8.99 -24.48 21.77
C ASP A 114 -9.29 -25.38 20.56
N ALA A 115 -8.80 -25.02 19.37
CA ALA A 115 -8.87 -25.85 18.16
C ALA A 115 -7.46 -26.31 17.70
N ASP A 116 -7.42 -27.44 16.99
CA ASP A 116 -6.27 -27.88 16.18
C ASP A 116 -6.69 -27.83 14.70
N GLU A 117 -6.67 -26.63 14.11
CA GLU A 117 -7.09 -26.43 12.73
C GLU A 117 -5.90 -26.59 11.78
N SER A 118 -5.97 -27.61 10.92
CA SER A 118 -4.94 -27.81 9.91
C SER A 118 -4.67 -26.56 9.06
N CYS A 119 -3.40 -26.34 8.72
CA CYS A 119 -3.01 -25.24 7.84
C CYS A 119 -3.73 -25.24 6.48
N ALA A 120 -4.09 -26.43 5.95
CA ALA A 120 -4.88 -26.53 4.74
C ALA A 120 -6.28 -25.90 4.90
N SER A 121 -6.90 -26.05 6.07
CA SER A 121 -8.19 -25.46 6.38
C SER A 121 -8.10 -23.94 6.56
N LEU A 122 -7.10 -23.43 7.29
CA LEU A 122 -6.85 -21.99 7.43
C LEU A 122 -6.65 -21.31 6.07
N LYS A 123 -5.84 -21.90 5.18
CA LYS A 123 -5.66 -21.38 3.82
C LYS A 123 -6.96 -21.36 3.01
N ARG A 124 -7.82 -22.37 3.15
CA ARG A 124 -9.15 -22.38 2.51
C ARG A 124 -10.05 -21.29 3.09
N ARG A 125 -10.05 -21.06 4.41
CA ARG A 125 -10.80 -19.98 5.06
C ARG A 125 -10.36 -18.62 4.54
N ALA A 126 -9.05 -18.34 4.52
CA ALA A 126 -8.52 -17.08 4.00
C ALA A 126 -8.91 -16.88 2.52
N ALA A 127 -8.82 -17.94 1.70
CA ALA A 127 -9.24 -17.88 0.29
C ALA A 127 -10.74 -17.61 0.11
N ARG A 128 -11.61 -18.19 0.97
CA ARG A 128 -13.06 -17.92 0.94
C ARG A 128 -13.41 -16.49 1.31
N GLN A 129 -12.67 -15.87 2.22
CA GLN A 129 -12.84 -14.46 2.60
C GLN A 129 -12.37 -13.52 1.49
N THR A 130 -11.37 -13.93 0.71
CA THR A 130 -10.84 -13.16 -0.41
C THR A 130 -11.12 -13.84 -1.77
N PRO A 131 -12.38 -13.99 -2.22
CA PRO A 131 -12.68 -14.52 -3.55
C PRO A 131 -12.14 -13.58 -4.64
N ALA A 132 -12.57 -13.72 -5.89
CA ALA A 132 -12.24 -12.72 -6.91
C ALA A 132 -12.73 -11.35 -6.41
N SER A 133 -11.79 -10.47 -6.03
CA SER A 133 -12.12 -9.15 -5.50
C SER A 133 -12.63 -8.28 -6.64
N SER A 134 -13.71 -7.56 -6.40
CA SER A 134 -14.15 -6.48 -7.28
C SER A 134 -13.58 -5.15 -6.78
N ALA A 135 -13.43 -4.20 -7.70
CA ALA A 135 -13.08 -2.81 -7.39
C ALA A 135 -11.74 -2.59 -6.63
N LEU A 136 -10.70 -3.37 -6.92
CA LEU A 136 -9.34 -3.00 -6.50
C LEU A 136 -8.96 -1.65 -7.10
N VAL A 137 -8.49 -0.74 -6.25
CA VAL A 137 -8.05 0.59 -6.64
C VAL A 137 -6.64 0.83 -6.13
N LEU A 138 -5.79 1.33 -7.03
CA LEU A 138 -4.55 1.99 -6.69
C LEU A 138 -4.36 3.17 -7.63
N GLU A 139 -4.18 4.34 -7.05
CA GLU A 139 -3.85 5.57 -7.75
C GLU A 139 -2.73 6.28 -6.98
N VAL A 140 -1.72 6.75 -7.71
CA VAL A 140 -0.59 7.49 -7.15
C VAL A 140 -0.41 8.77 -7.94
N ASN A 141 -0.48 9.92 -7.27
CA ASN A 141 -0.36 11.25 -7.89
C ASN A 141 -1.33 11.42 -9.08
N GLY A 142 -2.57 10.94 -8.92
CA GLY A 142 -3.60 10.96 -9.97
C GLY A 142 -3.44 9.91 -11.07
N ARG A 143 -2.36 9.12 -11.08
CA ARG A 143 -2.17 8.02 -12.03
C ARG A 143 -2.76 6.72 -11.49
N ARG A 144 -3.80 6.23 -12.14
CA ARG A 144 -4.43 4.93 -11.84
C ARG A 144 -3.60 3.77 -12.38
N PHE A 145 -3.48 2.71 -11.57
CA PHE A 145 -2.87 1.44 -11.94
C PHE A 145 -3.93 0.39 -12.25
N HIS A 146 -3.59 -0.55 -13.13
CA HIS A 146 -4.45 -1.63 -13.61
C HIS A 146 -3.77 -2.99 -13.41
N GLY A 147 -4.50 -4.10 -13.63
CA GLY A 147 -3.97 -5.46 -13.45
C GLY A 147 -3.69 -5.82 -11.98
N LEU A 148 -4.39 -5.17 -11.05
CA LEU A 148 -4.20 -5.34 -9.60
C LEU A 148 -4.65 -6.73 -9.12
N ASP A 149 -5.44 -7.44 -9.90
CA ASP A 149 -5.81 -8.84 -9.67
C ASP A 149 -4.59 -9.79 -9.73
N ALA A 150 -3.55 -9.44 -10.48
CA ALA A 150 -2.28 -10.19 -10.48
C ALA A 150 -1.51 -10.06 -9.16
N HIS A 151 -1.84 -9.08 -8.31
CA HIS A 151 -1.15 -8.76 -7.07
C HIS A 151 -1.59 -9.57 -5.85
N ARG A 152 -2.21 -10.73 -6.08
CA ARG A 152 -2.62 -11.64 -5.02
C ARG A 152 -1.42 -12.26 -4.29
N GLN A 153 -1.37 -12.11 -2.97
CA GLN A 153 -0.34 -12.68 -2.09
C GLN A 153 -0.96 -13.65 -1.08
N ALA A 154 -1.30 -14.84 -1.54
CA ALA A 154 -1.80 -15.92 -0.69
C ALA A 154 -0.63 -16.67 -0.02
N THR A 155 -0.70 -16.88 1.29
CA THR A 155 0.38 -17.56 2.02
C THR A 155 0.51 -19.01 1.58
N ARG A 156 1.73 -19.45 1.29
CA ARG A 156 2.00 -20.85 0.88
C ARG A 156 1.94 -21.81 2.06
N ARG A 157 2.45 -21.35 3.20
CA ARG A 157 2.46 -22.02 4.50
C ARG A 157 1.85 -21.11 5.54
N CYS A 158 1.26 -21.72 6.57
CA CYS A 158 0.79 -20.98 7.73
C CYS A 158 1.96 -20.46 8.54
N PHE A 159 1.68 -19.48 9.38
CA PHE A 159 2.67 -18.75 10.14
C PHE A 159 2.10 -18.28 11.47
N HIS A 160 2.97 -18.11 12.46
CA HIS A 160 2.65 -17.44 13.71
C HIS A 160 2.64 -15.94 13.49
N VAL A 161 1.57 -15.30 13.93
CA VAL A 161 1.37 -13.85 13.82
C VAL A 161 2.09 -13.11 14.93
N VAL A 162 1.95 -13.62 16.16
CA VAL A 162 2.56 -13.06 17.37
C VAL A 162 3.72 -13.95 17.79
N ASP A 163 4.84 -13.34 18.17
CA ASP A 163 6.00 -14.08 18.65
C ASP A 163 5.70 -14.67 20.04
N GLY A 164 5.96 -15.97 20.21
CA GLY A 164 5.68 -16.69 21.46
C GLY A 164 4.24 -17.20 21.57
N ASP A 165 3.41 -16.97 20.56
CA ASP A 165 2.06 -17.54 20.43
C ASP A 165 2.05 -18.67 19.40
N ASP A 166 1.46 -19.80 19.76
CA ASP A 166 1.35 -20.98 18.89
C ASP A 166 0.19 -20.88 17.90
N THR A 167 -0.68 -19.85 17.98
CA THR A 167 -1.78 -19.64 17.03
C THR A 167 -1.29 -19.56 15.59
N LEU A 168 -1.70 -20.54 14.78
CA LEU A 168 -1.40 -20.56 13.35
C LEU A 168 -2.37 -19.68 12.56
N ALA A 169 -1.82 -19.00 11.56
CA ALA A 169 -2.61 -18.20 10.64
C ALA A 169 -2.26 -18.43 9.17
N ALA A 170 -3.23 -18.18 8.30
CA ALA A 170 -3.05 -18.09 6.86
C ALA A 170 -3.61 -16.78 6.32
N GLY A 171 -2.85 -16.10 5.48
CA GLY A 171 -3.22 -14.83 4.87
C GLY A 171 -3.57 -14.98 3.39
N ASN A 172 -4.51 -14.17 2.91
CA ASN A 172 -4.79 -14.01 1.49
C ASN A 172 -5.28 -12.58 1.22
N GLY A 173 -5.09 -12.08 0.02
CA GLY A 173 -5.40 -10.71 -0.33
C GLY A 173 -4.55 -10.18 -1.46
N PHE A 174 -4.76 -8.92 -1.79
CA PHE A 174 -4.07 -8.21 -2.85
C PHE A 174 -3.20 -7.14 -2.23
N TYR A 175 -1.88 -7.24 -2.47
CA TYR A 175 -0.88 -6.36 -1.88
C TYR A 175 -0.03 -5.75 -2.97
N VAL A 176 0.38 -4.52 -2.76
CA VAL A 176 1.23 -3.81 -3.71
C VAL A 176 2.53 -3.39 -3.05
N ALA A 177 3.58 -3.38 -3.86
CA ALA A 177 4.88 -2.86 -3.51
C ALA A 177 5.20 -1.67 -4.41
N LEU A 178 5.39 -0.48 -3.82
CA LEU A 178 5.64 0.77 -4.53
C LEU A 178 6.99 1.36 -4.13
N GLY A 179 7.87 1.57 -5.10
CA GLY A 179 9.17 2.20 -4.86
C GLY A 179 10.38 1.38 -5.30
N PRO A 180 11.58 1.69 -4.80
CA PRO A 180 11.87 2.68 -3.75
C PRO A 180 11.37 4.09 -4.05
N LEU A 181 10.85 4.80 -3.05
CA LEU A 181 10.39 6.18 -3.21
C LEU A 181 11.57 7.15 -3.25
N ARG A 182 11.45 8.19 -4.09
CA ARG A 182 12.37 9.32 -4.08
C ARG A 182 11.81 10.39 -3.16
N ARG A 183 12.67 11.32 -2.72
CA ARG A 183 12.21 12.50 -1.98
C ARG A 183 11.10 13.22 -2.75
N GLY A 184 10.07 13.68 -2.04
CA GLY A 184 8.94 14.38 -2.62
C GLY A 184 7.62 14.05 -1.94
N ARG A 185 6.55 14.68 -2.41
CA ARG A 185 5.20 14.48 -1.91
C ARG A 185 4.42 13.53 -2.81
N TYR A 186 3.70 12.59 -2.20
CA TYR A 186 2.86 11.63 -2.91
C TYR A 186 1.44 11.63 -2.36
N THR A 187 0.44 11.55 -3.23
CA THR A 187 -0.94 11.25 -2.86
C THR A 187 -1.28 9.85 -3.35
N LEU A 188 -1.63 8.96 -2.43
CA LEU A 188 -2.06 7.60 -2.73
C LEU A 188 -3.56 7.49 -2.45
N ASN A 189 -4.32 6.93 -3.38
CA ASN A 189 -5.67 6.45 -3.15
C ASN A 189 -5.71 4.96 -3.39
N PHE A 190 -6.07 4.16 -2.40
CA PHE A 190 -6.12 2.72 -2.55
C PHE A 190 -7.26 2.08 -1.78
N GLY A 191 -7.61 0.87 -2.18
CA GLY A 191 -8.62 0.08 -1.52
C GLY A 191 -9.11 -1.09 -2.37
N GLY A 192 -10.17 -1.74 -1.89
CA GLY A 192 -10.77 -2.88 -2.55
C GLY A 192 -12.05 -3.31 -1.83
N ILE A 193 -12.84 -4.13 -2.50
CA ILE A 193 -14.09 -4.68 -1.97
C ILE A 193 -14.02 -6.20 -2.01
N LEU A 194 -14.32 -6.80 -0.86
CA LEU A 194 -14.60 -8.22 -0.64
C LEU A 194 -16.05 -8.36 -0.15
N PRO A 195 -16.63 -9.57 -0.11
CA PRO A 195 -18.03 -9.76 0.27
C PRO A 195 -18.39 -9.18 1.65
N GLU A 196 -17.51 -9.38 2.64
CA GLU A 196 -17.77 -9.00 4.05
C GLU A 196 -17.03 -7.73 4.48
N GLN A 197 -16.20 -7.14 3.60
CA GLN A 197 -15.34 -6.02 3.96
C GLN A 197 -15.00 -5.17 2.74
N SER A 198 -14.93 -3.87 2.95
CA SER A 198 -14.33 -2.94 2.00
C SER A 198 -13.32 -2.08 2.74
N GLN A 199 -12.43 -1.44 1.99
CA GLN A 199 -11.58 -0.38 2.53
C GLN A 199 -11.35 0.67 1.46
N ALA A 200 -11.18 1.92 1.91
CA ALA A 200 -10.82 3.04 1.07
C ALA A 200 -9.93 3.98 1.88
N VAL A 201 -8.69 4.16 1.43
CA VAL A 201 -7.70 4.98 2.13
C VAL A 201 -7.09 6.00 1.19
N THR A 202 -6.94 7.22 1.68
CA THR A 202 -6.14 8.26 1.05
C THR A 202 -4.94 8.56 1.96
N TYR A 203 -3.73 8.43 1.43
CA TYR A 203 -2.52 8.87 2.10
C TYR A 203 -1.93 10.08 1.39
N THR A 204 -1.52 11.08 2.16
CA THR A 204 -0.51 12.05 1.77
C THR A 204 0.81 11.63 2.39
N LEU A 205 1.81 11.36 1.57
CA LEU A 205 3.16 11.01 2.03
C LEU A 205 4.09 12.17 1.76
N ASP A 206 4.80 12.61 2.79
CA ASP A 206 5.97 13.48 2.65
C ASP A 206 7.21 12.59 2.79
N VAL A 207 8.03 12.53 1.72
CA VAL A 207 9.18 11.62 1.63
C VAL A 207 10.50 12.40 1.68
N ASP A 208 11.36 12.11 2.66
CA ASP A 208 12.56 12.91 2.99
C ASP A 208 13.85 12.14 3.27
#